data_AF-A0A6L7X3M0-F1
#
_entry.id   AF-A0A6L7X3M0-F1
#
_cell.length_a   1.000
_cell.length_b   1.000
_cell.length_c   1.000
_cell.angle_alpha   90.00
_cell.angle_beta   90.00
_cell.angle_gamma   90.00
#
_symmetry.space_group_name_H-M   'P 1'
#
loop_
_entity.id
_entity.type
_entity.pdbx_description
1 polymer ?
#
loop_
_entity_poly.entity_id
_entity_poly.type
_entity_poly.pdbx_seq_one_letter_code
_entity_poly.pdbx_strand_id
1 'polypeptide(L)' 'MLTAEQIGQYHEDGYVIPDYRLPDSDLDDIRSHHERLVARHPEFRNYCPT' A
#
# COMPACT_ATOMS: atom_id res chain seq x y z
N MET A 1 2.44 16.19 -3.11
CA MET A 1 2.50 16.80 -1.76
C MET A 1 1.07 17.05 -1.32
N LEU A 2 0.74 16.83 -0.04
CA LEU A 2 -0.60 17.07 0.49
C LEU A 2 -0.94 18.57 0.48
N THR A 3 -2.20 18.91 0.27
CA THR A 3 -2.70 20.29 0.44
C THR A 3 -2.83 20.64 1.92
N ALA A 4 -2.96 21.93 2.24
CA ALA A 4 -3.20 22.37 3.62
C ALA A 4 -4.51 21.79 4.18
N GLU A 5 -5.54 21.65 3.35
CA GLU A 5 -6.82 21.01 3.71
C GLU A 5 -6.63 19.53 4.07
N GLN A 6 -5.88 18.80 3.24
CA GLN A 6 -5.54 17.39 3.47
C GLN A 6 -4.71 17.18 4.74
N ILE A 7 -3.83 18.12 5.06
CA ILE A 7 -3.08 18.12 6.33
C ILE A 7 -4.02 18.36 7.52
N GLY A 8 -4.98 19.29 7.39
CA GLY A 8 -6.01 19.51 8.39
C GLY A 8 -6.85 18.27 8.65
N GLN A 9 -7.35 17.63 7.58
CA GLN A 9 -8.10 16.37 7.67
C GLN A 9 -7.29 15.29 8.38
N TYR A 10 -6.02 15.12 8.04
CA TYR A 10 -5.17 14.13 8.70
C TYR A 10 -5.07 14.36 10.21
N HIS A 11 -4.99 15.60 10.68
CA HIS A 11 -4.95 15.90 12.11
C HIS A 11 -6.29 15.67 12.82
N GLU A 12 -7.43 15.88 12.14
CA GLU A 12 -8.77 15.71 12.71
C GLU A 12 -9.24 14.25 12.68
N ASP A 13 -9.08 13.59 11.52
CA ASP A 13 -9.63 12.26 11.24
C ASP A 13 -8.60 11.14 11.41
N GLY A 14 -7.31 11.47 11.45
CA GLY A 14 -6.20 10.52 11.53
C GLY A 14 -5.82 9.86 10.21
N TYR A 15 -6.45 10.24 9.09
CA TYR A 15 -6.11 9.75 7.75
C TYR A 15 -6.43 10.78 6.65
N VAL A 16 -5.86 10.56 5.47
CA VAL A 16 -6.20 11.30 4.26
C VAL A 16 -6.16 10.38 3.05
N ILE A 17 -7.04 10.61 2.10
CA ILE A 17 -7.00 9.94 0.79
C ILE A 17 -6.49 10.96 -0.23
N PRO A 18 -5.19 10.92 -0.58
CA PRO A 18 -4.66 11.82 -1.59
C PRO A 18 -5.18 11.44 -2.98
N ASP A 19 -5.33 12.43 -3.87
CA ASP A 19 -5.55 12.19 -5.30
C ASP A 19 -4.25 11.81 -5.99
N TYR A 20 -3.64 10.73 -5.50
CA TYR A 20 -2.44 10.11 -6.04
C TYR A 20 -2.74 8.65 -6.30
N ARG A 21 -2.45 8.18 -7.51
CA ARG A 21 -2.59 6.79 -7.91
C ARG A 21 -1.26 6.28 -8.45
N LEU A 22 -0.89 5.08 -8.05
CA LEU A 22 0.21 4.37 -8.69
C LEU A 22 -0.21 4.02 -10.14
N PRO A 23 0.73 4.05 -11.09
CA PRO A 23 0.53 3.46 -12.41
C PRO A 23 0.10 1.99 -12.29
N ASP A 24 -0.76 1.53 -13.18
CA ASP A 24 -1.21 0.13 -13.20
C ASP A 24 -0.01 -0.84 -13.36
N SER A 25 1.01 -0.45 -14.13
CA SER A 25 2.25 -1.22 -14.29
C SER A 25 2.95 -1.49 -12.97
N ASP A 26 2.98 -0.50 -12.08
CA ASP A 26 3.67 -0.62 -10.79
C ASP A 26 2.89 -1.57 -9.88
N LEU A 27 1.55 -1.53 -9.93
CA LEU A 27 0.68 -2.45 -9.21
C LEU A 27 0.85 -3.90 -9.72
N ASP A 28 0.96 -4.06 -11.03
CA ASP A 28 1.19 -5.36 -11.67
C ASP A 28 2.54 -5.95 -11.24
N ASP A 29 3.60 -5.15 -11.24
CA ASP A 29 4.93 -5.55 -10.80
C ASP A 29 4.98 -5.93 -9.31
N ILE A 30 4.33 -5.13 -8.44
CA ILE A 30 4.20 -5.44 -7.01
C ILE A 30 3.50 -6.78 -6.81
N ARG A 31 2.40 -7.02 -7.53
CA ARG A 31 1.66 -8.28 -7.46
C ARG A 31 2.52 -9.46 -7.89
N SER A 32 3.19 -9.39 -9.03
CA SER A 32 4.07 -10.47 -9.51
C SER A 32 5.24 -10.74 -8.57
N HIS A 33 5.80 -9.69 -7.95
CA HIS A 33 6.84 -9.85 -6.94
C HIS A 33 6.33 -10.55 -5.69
N HIS A 34 5.15 -10.18 -5.20
CA HIS A 34 4.51 -10.81 -4.06
C HIS A 34 4.17 -12.28 -4.32
N GLU A 35 3.58 -12.61 -5.48
CA GLU A 35 3.28 -14.00 -5.88
C GLU A 35 4.54 -14.87 -5.86
N ARG A 36 5.64 -14.36 -6.42
CA ARG A 36 6.92 -15.05 -6.44
C ARG A 36 7.53 -15.22 -5.04
N LEU A 37 7.35 -14.24 -4.15
CA LEU A 37 7.77 -14.35 -2.74
C LEU A 37 7.00 -15.48 -2.05
N VAL A 38 5.67 -15.43 -2.08
CA VAL A 38 4.82 -16.41 -1.40
C VAL A 38 4.97 -17.82 -1.98
N ALA A 39 5.20 -17.96 -3.28
CA ALA A 39 5.48 -19.26 -3.90
C ALA A 39 6.77 -19.91 -3.38
N ARG A 40 7.79 -19.10 -3.06
CA ARG A 40 9.05 -19.58 -2.49
C ARG A 40 9.03 -19.69 -0.97
N HIS A 41 8.22 -18.86 -0.32
CA HIS A 41 8.10 -18.72 1.12
C HIS A 41 6.62 -18.73 1.54
N PRO A 42 5.96 -19.91 1.54
CA PRO A 42 4.54 -20.01 1.88
C PRO A 42 4.19 -19.47 3.27
N GLU A 43 5.16 -19.42 4.19
CA GLU A 43 5.04 -18.86 5.54
C GLU A 43 4.59 -17.38 5.54
N PHE A 44 4.92 -16.61 4.50
CA PHE A 44 4.55 -15.19 4.40
C PHE A 44 3.14 -14.96 3.82
N ARG A 45 2.44 -16.00 3.36
CA ARG A 45 1.13 -15.86 2.71
C ARG A 45 0.09 -15.10 3.55
N ASN A 46 0.16 -15.27 4.88
CA ASN A 46 -0.77 -14.67 5.82
C ASN A 46 -0.09 -13.60 6.70
N TYR A 47 1.12 -13.16 6.34
CA TYR A 47 1.88 -12.14 7.09
C TYR A 47 1.90 -12.39 8.61
N CYS A 48 1.99 -13.66 9.03
CA CYS A 48 1.77 -14.06 10.42
C CYS A 48 2.72 -13.34 11.37
N PRO A 49 2.22 -12.74 12.46
CA PRO A 49 2.84 -12.89 13.76
C PRO A 49 2.27 -14.17 14.40
N THR A 50 3.09 -15.21 14.51
CA THR A 50 2.90 -16.23 15.56
C THR A 50 3.36 -15.67 16.89
#